data_AF-A0A1G5HSD3-F1
#
_entry.id   AF-A0A1G5HSD3-F1
#
_cell.length_a   1.000
_cell.length_b   1.000
_cell.length_c   1.000
_cell.angle_alpha   90.00
_cell.angle_beta   90.00
_cell.angle_gamma   90.00
#
_symmetry.space_group_name_H-M   'P 1'
#
loop_
_entity.id
_entity.type
_entity.pdbx_description
1 polymer ?
#
loop_
_entity_poly.entity_id
_entity_poly.type
_entity_poly.pdbx_seq_one_letter_code
_entity_poly.pdbx_strand_id
1 'polypeptide(L)' 'MTTLEAIIRLNEIKETLENKHLNYEHFNSLCQEFHSIKNQLLKSNFAFDNIKILITEVEKAINLVKIA' A
#
# COMPACT_ATOMS: atom_id res chain seq x y z
N MET A 1 3.29 -12.62 -8.38
CA MET A 1 3.12 -11.17 -8.53
C MET A 1 4.39 -10.57 -9.12
N THR A 2 4.30 -9.97 -10.30
CA THR A 2 5.35 -9.19 -10.94
C THR A 2 5.47 -7.81 -10.29
N THR A 3 6.54 -7.06 -10.59
CA THR A 3 6.70 -5.67 -10.10
C THR A 3 5.54 -4.77 -10.55
N LEU A 4 5.05 -4.94 -11.78
CA LEU A 4 3.94 -4.13 -12.29
C LEU A 4 2.63 -4.45 -11.54
N GLU A 5 2.32 -5.73 -11.36
CA GLU A 5 1.15 -6.16 -10.58
C GLU A 5 1.20 -5.64 -9.14
N ALA A 6 2.39 -5.66 -8.51
CA ALA A 6 2.62 -5.11 -7.19
C ALA A 6 2.35 -3.59 -7.11
N ILE A 7 2.76 -2.83 -8.13
CA ILE A 7 2.51 -1.38 -8.19
C ILE A 7 1.02 -1.08 -8.38
N ILE A 8 0.35 -1.80 -9.29
CA ILE A 8 -1.10 -1.67 -9.50
C ILE A 8 -1.84 -1.94 -8.19
N ARG A 9 -1.48 -3.03 -7.51
CA ARG A 9 -2.10 -3.39 -6.24
C ARG A 9 -1.85 -2.36 -5.13
N LEU A 10 -0.67 -1.74 -5.09
CA LEU A 10 -0.40 -0.67 -4.12
C LEU A 10 -1.32 0.55 -4.33
N ASN A 11 -1.58 0.92 -5.58
CA ASN A 11 -2.52 1.99 -5.91
C ASN A 11 -3.95 1.65 -5.48
N GLU A 12 -4.41 0.42 -5.73
CA GLU A 12 -5.73 -0.03 -5.29
C GLU A 12 -5.87 0.00 -3.76
N ILE A 13 -4.83 -0.43 -3.03
CA ILE A 13 -4.80 -0.34 -1.57
C ILE A 13 -4.91 1.12 -1.12
N LYS A 14 -4.18 2.04 -1.76
CA LYS A 14 -4.25 3.48 -1.49
C LYS A 14 -5.68 4.01 -1.65
N GLU A 15 -6.29 3.79 -2.81
CA GLU A 15 -7.65 4.26 -3.11
C GLU A 15 -8.69 3.66 -2.15
N THR A 16 -8.49 2.40 -1.77
CA THR A 16 -9.36 1.73 -0.80
C THR A 16 -9.24 2.36 0.58
N LEU A 17 -8.03 2.68 1.03
CA LEU A 17 -7.77 3.34 2.32
C LEU A 17 -8.28 4.78 2.36
N GLU A 18 -8.23 5.50 1.22
CA GLU A 18 -8.79 6.84 1.10
C GLU A 18 -10.33 6.84 1.14
N ASN A 19 -10.96 5.73 0.75
CA ASN A 19 -12.40 5.52 0.92
C ASN A 19 -12.73 5.17 2.37
N LYS A 20 -13.38 6.10 3.09
CA LYS A 20 -13.65 6.07 4.54
C LYS A 20 -14.57 4.93 5.05
N HIS A 21 -15.00 4.00 4.20
CA HIS A 21 -15.88 2.89 4.55
C HIS A 21 -15.12 1.56 4.66
N LEU A 22 -14.17 1.50 5.60
CA LEU A 22 -13.39 0.30 5.88
C LEU A 22 -13.72 -0.23 7.27
N ASN A 23 -14.07 -1.51 7.34
CA ASN A 23 -14.14 -2.20 8.62
C ASN A 23 -12.71 -2.59 9.08
N TYR A 24 -12.57 -2.84 10.38
CA TYR A 24 -11.27 -3.10 11.01
C TYR A 24 -10.56 -4.35 10.47
N GLU A 25 -11.31 -5.41 10.16
CA GLU A 25 -10.74 -6.65 9.60
C GLU A 25 -10.19 -6.44 8.18
N HIS A 26 -10.93 -5.75 7.31
CA HIS A 26 -10.45 -5.39 5.98
C HIS A 26 -9.23 -4.47 6.06
N PHE A 27 -9.25 -3.49 6.96
CA PHE A 27 -8.11 -2.60 7.15
C PHE A 27 -6.85 -3.37 7.54
N ASN A 28 -6.95 -4.30 8.51
CA ASN A 28 -5.82 -5.13 8.91
C ASN A 28 -5.32 -6.03 7.77
N SER A 29 -6.23 -6.61 6.99
CA SER A 29 -5.88 -7.40 5.81
C SER A 29 -5.09 -6.57 4.79
N LEU A 30 -5.56 -5.35 4.49
CA LEU A 30 -4.88 -4.42 3.58
C LEU A 30 -3.50 -3.99 4.11
N CYS A 31 -3.37 -3.79 5.42
CA CYS A 31 -2.09 -3.46 6.05
C CYS A 31 -1.07 -4.59 5.91
N GLN A 32 -1.49 -5.84 6.11
CA GLN A 32 -0.65 -7.03 5.94
C GLN A 32 -0.24 -7.21 4.48
N GLU A 33 -1.19 -7.05 3.56
CA GLU A 33 -0.94 -7.11 2.13
C GLU A 33 0.06 -6.03 1.69
N PHE A 34 -0.15 -4.78 2.11
CA PHE A 34 0.78 -3.68 1.89
C PHE A 34 2.20 -4.00 2.36
N HIS A 35 2.36 -4.57 3.56
CA HIS A 35 3.68 -4.94 4.07
C HIS A 35 4.38 -5.98 3.20
N SER A 36 3.63 -6.97 2.70
CA SER A 36 4.15 -7.98 1.79
C SER A 36 4.64 -7.35 0.48
N ILE A 37 3.81 -6.49 -0.12
CA ILE A 37 4.13 -5.82 -1.39
C ILE A 37 5.31 -4.83 -1.20
N LYS A 38 5.32 -4.04 -0.13
CA LYS A 38 6.41 -3.13 0.22
C LYS A 38 7.74 -3.89 0.27
N ASN A 39 7.78 -5.03 0.97
CA ASN A 39 8.99 -5.85 1.08
C ASN A 39 9.43 -6.44 -0.26
N GLN A 40 8.49 -6.80 -1.13
CA GLN A 40 8.79 -7.27 -2.49
C GLN A 40 9.38 -6.15 -3.35
N LEU A 41 8.75 -4.97 -3.34
CA LEU A 41 9.15 -3.82 -4.16
C LEU A 41 10.50 -3.24 -3.73
N LEU A 42 10.79 -3.19 -2.42
CA LEU A 42 12.08 -2.74 -1.90
C LEU A 42 13.26 -3.65 -2.28
N LYS A 43 12.99 -4.90 -2.68
CA LYS A 43 14.00 -5.85 -3.17
C LYS A 43 14.15 -5.84 -4.70
N SER A 44 13.30 -5.10 -5.42
CA SER A 44 13.29 -5.03 -6.88
C SER A 44 14.16 -3.88 -7.38
N ASN A 45 14.92 -4.10 -8.45
CA ASN A 45 15.82 -3.08 -9.05
C ASN A 45 15.10 -2.00 -9.88
N PHE A 46 13.77 -1.91 -9.78
CA PHE A 46 12.96 -1.08 -10.67
C PHE A 46 12.68 0.30 -10.05
N ALA A 47 12.90 1.38 -10.82
CA ALA A 47 12.50 2.78 -10.57
C ALA A 47 12.18 3.15 -9.10
N PHE A 48 13.20 3.06 -8.23
CA PHE A 48 13.04 3.14 -6.77
C PHE A 48 12.37 4.42 -6.26
N ASP A 49 12.57 5.57 -6.91
CA ASP A 49 12.08 6.84 -6.37
C ASP A 49 10.56 6.96 -6.45
N ASN A 50 9.95 6.63 -7.58
CA ASN A 50 8.49 6.65 -7.73
C ASN A 50 7.82 5.59 -6.83
N ILE A 51 8.46 4.42 -6.67
CA ILE A 51 7.97 3.36 -5.78
C ILE A 51 8.06 3.78 -4.31
N LYS A 52 9.15 4.42 -3.88
CA LYS A 52 9.29 4.96 -2.52
C LYS A 52 8.23 6.02 -2.22
N ILE A 53 7.96 6.90 -3.19
CA ILE A 53 6.88 7.90 -3.07
C ILE A 53 5.55 7.19 -2.86
N LEU A 54 5.21 6.23 -3.71
CA LEU A 54 3.95 5.50 -3.61
C LEU A 54 3.81 4.71 -2.29
N ILE A 55 4.87 4.06 -1.82
CA ILE A 55 4.91 3.40 -0.50
C ILE A 55 4.61 4.42 0.61
N THR A 56 5.25 5.60 0.55
CA THR A 56 5.07 6.66 1.55
C THR A 56 3.63 7.20 1.55
N GLU A 57 3.00 7.33 0.37
CA GLU A 57 1.60 7.75 0.26
C GLU A 57 0.65 6.73 0.89
N VAL A 58 0.87 5.43 0.65
CA VAL A 58 0.07 4.37 1.29
C VAL A 58 0.27 4.36 2.80
N GLU A 59 1.49 4.55 3.31
CA GLU A 59 1.74 4.67 4.75
C GLU A 59 1.00 5.85 5.39
N LYS A 60 0.94 6.99 4.68
CA LYS A 60 0.15 8.14 5.14
C LYS A 60 -1.34 7.79 5.19
N ALA A 61 -1.88 7.14 4.16
CA ALA A 61 -3.28 6.72 4.13
C ALA A 61 -3.61 5.76 5.28
N ILE A 62 -2.75 4.77 5.54
CA ILE A 62 -2.88 3.85 6.69
C ILE A 62 -2.92 4.62 8.01
N ASN A 63 -2.01 5.57 8.22
CA ASN A 63 -1.96 6.35 9.45
C ASN A 63 -3.18 7.24 9.65
N LEU A 64 -3.73 7.81 8.58
CA LEU A 64 -4.96 8.61 8.65
C LEU A 64 -6.17 7.77 9.07
N VAL A 65 -6.31 6.57 8.52
CA VAL A 65 -7.39 5.63 8.88
C VAL A 65 -7.23 5.11 10.29
N LYS A 66 -6.00 4.83 10.74
CA LYS A 66 -5.72 4.30 12.09
C LYS A 66 -6.09 5.28 13.22
N ILE A 67 -6.10 6.58 12.93
CA ILE A 67 -6.40 7.65 13.90
C ILE A 67 -7.89 8.07 13.86
N ALA A 68 -8.61 7.72 12.79
CA ALA A 68 -10.03 8.03 12.59
C ALA A 68 -10.94 7.06 13.36
#